data_AF-A0A087RLW6-F1
#
_entry.id   AF-A0A087RLW6-F1
#
_cell.length_a   1.000
_cell.length_b   1.000
_cell.length_c   1.000
_cell.angle_alpha   90.00
_cell.angle_beta   90.00
_cell.angle_gamma   90.00
#
_symmetry.space_group_name_H-M   'P 1'
#
loop_
_entity.id
_entity.type
_entity.pdbx_description
1 polymer ?
#
loop_
_entity_poly.entity_id
_entity_poly.type
_entity_poly.pdbx_seq_one_letter_code
_entity_poly.pdbx_strand_id
1 'polypeptide(L)'
;MYGTSKVTESAVLYNYPKTVSMSAYDMKTIQPIEIDGNILSEPVLIYASDAQDEFRFNVIAPNGQCIIGSSDECAVTDNTRENRGGLQSVEYEGQILRVKYSGADSALERFSITSIDPIVGDWTVTLETEQGLIPQAQAIKDLNVKVKQKILSEMITVYSD
;
A
#
# COMPACT_ATOMS: atom_id res chain seq x y z
N MET A 1 16.67 57.49 -10.90
CA MET A 1 16.14 56.52 -11.89
C MET A 1 17.26 55.52 -12.14
N TYR A 2 17.20 54.23 -11.82
CA TYR A 2 16.10 53.26 -11.80
C TYR A 2 16.40 52.16 -10.75
N GLY A 3 15.41 51.79 -9.94
CA GLY A 3 15.42 50.52 -9.20
C GLY A 3 14.68 49.49 -10.05
N THR A 4 15.33 48.41 -10.45
CA THR A 4 14.67 47.29 -11.11
C THR A 4 14.00 46.42 -10.05
N SER A 5 12.67 46.42 -9.98
CA SER A 5 11.92 45.42 -9.21
C SER A 5 11.55 44.25 -10.12
N LYS A 6 11.90 43.03 -9.72
CA LYS A 6 11.36 41.82 -10.34
C LYS A 6 10.21 41.29 -9.50
N VAL A 7 9.08 41.04 -10.16
CA VAL A 7 7.93 40.36 -9.57
C VAL A 7 8.00 38.91 -10.04
N THR A 8 8.14 37.98 -9.10
CA THR A 8 8.06 36.55 -9.38
C THR A 8 6.63 36.07 -9.22
N GLU A 9 6.23 35.10 -10.03
CA GLU A 9 4.98 34.37 -9.80
C GLU A 9 5.14 33.48 -8.57
N SER A 10 4.09 33.42 -7.75
CA SER A 10 4.06 32.53 -6.59
C SER A 10 3.73 31.12 -7.06
N ALA A 11 4.61 30.15 -6.76
CA ALA A 11 4.35 28.73 -6.99
C ALA A 11 3.98 28.06 -5.66
N VAL A 12 2.99 27.17 -5.69
CA VAL A 12 2.61 26.34 -4.54
C VAL A 12 3.31 24.99 -4.67
N LEU A 13 4.16 24.66 -3.70
CA LEU A 13 4.79 23.34 -3.60
C LEU A 13 3.97 22.46 -2.67
N TYR A 14 3.39 21.40 -3.22
CA TYR A 14 2.77 20.37 -2.41
C TYR A 14 3.78 19.27 -2.08
N ASN A 15 4.15 19.14 -0.81
CA ASN A 15 5.00 18.06 -0.32
C ASN A 15 4.12 16.93 0.24
N TYR A 16 3.80 15.94 -0.59
CA TYR A 16 3.06 14.76 -0.13
C TYR A 16 4.01 13.65 0.30
N PRO A 17 3.70 12.93 1.40
CA PRO A 17 4.47 11.77 1.78
C PRO A 17 4.37 10.71 0.67
N LYS A 18 5.51 10.37 0.06
CA LYS A 18 5.61 9.26 -0.89
C LYS A 18 5.14 7.93 -0.30
N THR A 19 5.09 7.83 1.03
CA THR A 19 4.60 6.65 1.74
C THR A 19 3.84 7.10 2.98
N VAL A 20 2.59 6.67 3.09
CA VAL A 20 1.77 6.83 4.29
C VAL A 20 1.88 5.54 5.09
N SER A 21 2.23 5.64 6.37
CA SER A 21 2.22 4.52 7.30
C SER A 21 1.00 4.66 8.21
N MET A 22 0.25 3.58 8.39
CA MET A 22 -0.92 3.54 9.26
C MET A 22 -0.95 2.22 10.03
N SER A 23 -1.58 2.22 11.21
CA SER A 23 -1.82 0.98 11.94
C SER A 23 -2.83 0.14 11.17
N ALA A 24 -2.63 -1.17 11.15
CA ALA A 24 -3.61 -2.11 10.61
C ALA A 24 -4.96 -2.07 11.36
N TYR A 25 -4.94 -1.72 12.66
CA TYR A 25 -6.13 -1.63 13.50
C TYR A 25 -7.04 -0.44 13.15
N ASP A 26 -6.44 0.70 12.80
CA ASP A 26 -7.14 1.93 12.41
C ASP A 26 -6.77 2.30 10.97
N MET A 27 -6.84 1.29 10.10
CA MET A 27 -6.51 1.44 8.69
C MET A 27 -7.58 2.32 8.03
N LYS A 28 -7.16 3.48 7.57
CA LYS A 28 -8.06 4.43 6.89
C LYS A 28 -8.27 4.00 5.45
N THR A 29 -9.43 4.36 4.91
CA THR A 29 -9.75 4.21 3.49
C THR A 29 -8.60 4.76 2.63
N ILE A 30 -8.07 3.93 1.74
CA ILE A 30 -7.03 4.34 0.82
C ILE A 30 -7.68 5.11 -0.33
N GLN A 31 -7.21 6.32 -0.60
CA GLN A 31 -7.73 7.21 -1.63
C GLN A 31 -6.58 7.92 -2.36
N PRO A 32 -6.79 8.36 -3.62
CA PRO A 32 -5.90 9.31 -4.27
C PRO A 32 -5.82 10.62 -3.49
N ILE A 33 -4.73 11.36 -3.66
CA ILE A 33 -4.61 12.73 -3.16
C ILE A 33 -5.03 13.67 -4.28
N GLU A 34 -6.05 14.47 -4.03
CA GLU A 34 -6.65 15.39 -4.99
C GLU A 34 -6.72 16.81 -4.42
N ILE A 35 -6.52 17.82 -5.27
CA ILE A 35 -6.80 19.23 -4.97
C ILE A 35 -7.56 19.84 -6.14
N ASP A 36 -8.69 20.48 -5.85
CA ASP A 36 -9.50 21.22 -6.82
C ASP A 36 -9.84 20.41 -8.09
N GLY A 37 -10.13 19.10 -7.96
CA GLY A 37 -10.41 18.23 -9.10
C GLY A 37 -9.18 17.55 -9.73
N ASN A 38 -7.97 17.93 -9.34
CA ASN A 38 -6.73 17.42 -9.93
C ASN A 38 -6.10 16.36 -9.03
N ILE A 39 -5.93 15.15 -9.56
CA ILE A 39 -5.24 14.05 -8.88
C ILE A 39 -3.73 14.34 -8.88
N LEU A 40 -3.16 14.48 -7.69
CA LEU A 40 -1.75 14.79 -7.47
C LEU A 40 -0.92 13.55 -7.18
N SER A 41 -1.53 12.52 -6.57
CA SER A 41 -0.90 11.23 -6.40
C SER A 41 -1.89 10.09 -6.26
N GLU A 42 -1.47 8.90 -6.69
CA GLU A 42 -2.26 7.68 -6.66
C GLU A 42 -1.59 6.59 -5.80
N PRO A 43 -2.36 5.86 -4.97
CA PRO A 43 -1.85 4.72 -4.22
C PRO A 43 -1.56 3.57 -5.17
N VAL A 44 -0.32 3.07 -5.20
CA VAL A 44 0.09 2.01 -6.17
C VAL A 44 0.69 0.78 -5.50
N LEU A 45 0.88 0.82 -4.18
CA LEU A 45 1.49 -0.27 -3.42
C LEU A 45 0.96 -0.30 -1.99
N ILE A 46 0.54 -1.48 -1.53
CA ILE A 46 0.29 -1.80 -0.12
C ILE A 46 1.36 -2.78 0.34
N TYR A 47 2.01 -2.50 1.46
CA TYR A 47 3.06 -3.34 2.04
C TYR A 47 2.92 -3.42 3.55
N ALA A 48 3.11 -4.61 4.09
CA ALA A 48 3.35 -4.80 5.51
C ALA A 48 4.40 -5.89 5.73
N SER A 49 4.96 -5.90 6.94
CA SER A 49 5.86 -6.95 7.38
C SER A 49 5.69 -7.17 8.87
N ASP A 50 5.78 -8.43 9.28
CA ASP A 50 5.79 -8.85 10.66
C ASP A 50 6.97 -9.79 10.90
N ALA A 51 7.54 -9.73 12.10
CA ALA A 51 8.75 -10.47 12.47
C ALA A 51 8.47 -11.70 13.34
N GLN A 52 7.20 -11.97 13.66
CA GLN A 52 6.78 -13.11 14.46
C GLN A 52 6.47 -14.26 13.50
N ASP A 53 7.06 -15.42 13.74
CA ASP A 53 6.98 -16.59 12.86
C ASP A 53 5.69 -17.42 13.06
N GLU A 54 4.91 -17.09 14.09
CA GLU A 54 3.64 -17.77 14.42
C GLU A 54 2.43 -17.21 13.66
N PHE A 55 2.58 -16.06 13.00
CA PHE A 55 1.50 -15.39 12.31
C PHE A 55 1.59 -15.55 10.80
N ARG A 56 0.43 -15.38 10.16
CA ARG A 56 0.26 -15.33 8.70
C ARG A 56 -0.53 -14.11 8.32
N PHE A 57 -0.16 -13.40 7.27
CA PHE A 57 -0.97 -12.29 6.76
C PHE A 57 -2.30 -12.77 6.18
N ASN A 58 -3.38 -12.10 6.58
CA ASN A 58 -4.64 -12.09 5.84
C ASN A 58 -4.87 -10.69 5.28
N VAL A 59 -5.15 -10.61 3.97
CA VAL A 59 -5.44 -9.38 3.26
C VAL A 59 -6.74 -9.52 2.48
N ILE A 60 -7.75 -8.77 2.90
CA ILE A 60 -9.07 -8.71 2.24
C ILE A 60 -9.19 -7.40 1.46
N ALA A 61 -9.55 -7.52 0.19
CA ALA A 61 -9.81 -6.38 -0.68
C ALA A 61 -11.18 -5.73 -0.38
N PRO A 62 -11.43 -4.49 -0.80
CA PRO A 62 -12.66 -3.74 -0.48
C PRO A 62 -13.97 -4.46 -0.86
N ASN A 63 -13.95 -5.28 -1.92
CA ASN A 63 -15.11 -6.06 -2.35
C ASN A 63 -15.32 -7.37 -1.57
N GLY A 64 -14.50 -7.63 -0.55
CA GLY A 64 -14.53 -8.85 0.27
C GLY A 64 -13.70 -10.02 -0.26
N GLN A 65 -13.04 -9.88 -1.42
CA GLN A 65 -12.17 -10.93 -1.97
C GLN A 65 -10.93 -11.14 -1.09
N CYS A 66 -10.64 -12.40 -0.73
CA CYS A 66 -9.40 -12.73 -0.05
C CYS A 66 -8.22 -12.75 -1.03
N ILE A 67 -7.25 -11.86 -0.82
CA ILE A 67 -6.05 -11.76 -1.66
C ILE A 67 -4.91 -12.62 -1.11
N ILE A 68 -4.68 -12.55 0.20
CA ILE A 68 -3.68 -13.34 0.92
C ILE A 68 -4.35 -13.94 2.15
N GLY A 69 -4.12 -15.20 2.47
CA GLY A 69 -4.63 -15.80 3.70
C GLY A 69 -4.42 -17.32 3.73
N SER A 70 -4.71 -17.93 4.88
CA SER A 70 -4.49 -19.38 5.07
C SER A 70 -5.54 -20.28 4.42
N SER A 71 -6.69 -19.71 4.04
CA SER A 71 -7.80 -20.45 3.46
C SER A 71 -7.64 -20.68 1.96
N ASP A 72 -8.13 -21.81 1.45
CA ASP A 72 -8.07 -22.18 0.03
C ASP A 72 -8.89 -21.24 -0.88
N GLU A 73 -9.77 -20.40 -0.32
CA GLU A 73 -10.48 -19.36 -1.07
C GLU A 73 -9.64 -18.10 -1.34
N CYS A 74 -8.48 -17.98 -0.69
CA CYS A 74 -7.58 -16.85 -0.89
C CYS A 74 -6.77 -17.02 -2.16
N ALA A 75 -6.57 -15.92 -2.89
CA ALA A 75 -5.82 -15.98 -4.14
C ALA A 75 -4.37 -16.43 -3.92
N VAL A 76 -3.74 -16.00 -2.82
CA VAL A 76 -2.37 -16.37 -2.45
C VAL A 76 -2.37 -17.00 -1.05
N THR A 77 -2.08 -18.30 -0.99
CA THR A 77 -2.04 -19.06 0.28
C THR A 77 -0.63 -19.27 0.81
N ASP A 78 0.33 -19.43 -0.10
CA ASP A 78 1.72 -19.77 0.20
C ASP A 78 2.72 -18.73 -0.32
N ASN A 79 3.99 -18.91 0.04
CA ASN A 79 5.05 -18.05 -0.47
C ASN A 79 5.06 -18.00 -2.00
N THR A 80 5.30 -16.81 -2.57
CA THR A 80 5.33 -16.63 -4.03
C THR A 80 6.74 -16.76 -4.59
N ARG A 81 7.74 -17.21 -3.81
CA ARG A 81 9.16 -17.17 -4.20
C ARG A 81 9.44 -17.99 -5.45
N GLU A 82 8.83 -19.18 -5.54
CA GLU A 82 9.01 -20.11 -6.64
C GLU A 82 8.17 -19.76 -7.88
N ASN A 83 7.22 -18.83 -7.75
CA ASN A 83 6.47 -18.32 -8.89
C ASN A 83 7.37 -17.48 -9.80
N ARG A 84 7.00 -17.37 -11.07
CA ARG A 84 7.76 -16.57 -12.05
C ARG A 84 7.91 -15.12 -11.57
N GLY A 85 9.15 -14.69 -11.35
CA GLY A 85 9.47 -13.34 -10.86
C GLY A 85 9.18 -13.14 -9.36
N GLY A 86 8.93 -14.21 -8.62
CA GLY A 86 8.59 -14.18 -7.20
C GLY A 86 7.19 -13.61 -6.93
N LEU A 87 6.27 -13.70 -7.90
CA LEU A 87 5.02 -12.94 -7.94
C LEU A 87 3.84 -13.82 -8.33
N GLN A 88 2.66 -13.48 -7.82
CA GLN A 88 1.39 -14.01 -8.28
C GLN A 88 0.51 -12.87 -8.81
N SER A 89 -0.12 -13.09 -9.97
CA SER A 89 -1.12 -12.18 -10.54
C SER A 89 -2.50 -12.56 -10.03
N VAL A 90 -3.23 -11.58 -9.49
CA VAL A 90 -4.60 -11.75 -8.98
C VAL A 90 -5.50 -10.77 -9.70
N GLU A 91 -6.58 -11.26 -10.30
CA GLU A 91 -7.61 -10.40 -10.88
C GLU A 91 -8.51 -9.88 -9.76
N TYR A 92 -8.76 -8.56 -9.77
CA TYR A 92 -9.59 -7.85 -8.82
C TYR A 92 -10.32 -6.75 -9.59
N GLU A 93 -11.64 -6.79 -9.68
CA GLU A 93 -12.47 -5.74 -10.32
C GLU A 93 -11.98 -5.29 -11.72
N GLY A 94 -11.44 -6.21 -12.53
CA GLY A 94 -10.93 -5.92 -13.87
C GLY A 94 -9.50 -5.33 -13.92
N GLN A 95 -8.85 -5.12 -12.78
CA GLN A 95 -7.42 -4.81 -12.69
C GLN A 95 -6.60 -6.03 -12.25
N ILE A 96 -5.30 -6.00 -12.55
CA ILE A 96 -4.35 -7.06 -12.16
C ILE A 96 -3.49 -6.57 -10.99
N LEU A 97 -3.71 -7.19 -9.84
CA LEU A 97 -2.84 -7.07 -8.69
C LEU A 97 -1.64 -7.99 -8.84
N ARG A 98 -0.45 -7.49 -8.51
CA ARG A 98 0.79 -8.24 -8.45
C ARG A 98 1.19 -8.42 -7.00
N VAL A 99 1.08 -9.65 -6.52
CA VAL A 99 1.29 -10.00 -5.12
C VAL A 99 2.64 -10.68 -4.97
N LYS A 100 3.46 -10.15 -4.06
CA LYS A 100 4.65 -10.80 -3.51
C LYS A 100 4.33 -11.16 -2.08
N TYR A 101 4.54 -12.41 -1.71
CA TYR A 101 4.32 -12.87 -0.35
C TYR A 101 5.44 -13.82 0.06
N SER A 102 6.02 -13.60 1.23
CA SER A 102 7.12 -14.43 1.72
C SER A 102 6.67 -15.76 2.31
N GLY A 103 5.39 -15.87 2.68
CA GLY A 103 4.88 -16.98 3.50
C GLY A 103 5.39 -16.95 4.95
N ALA A 104 4.75 -17.76 5.79
CA ALA A 104 4.98 -17.88 7.23
C ALA A 104 6.39 -18.38 7.60
N ASP A 105 6.98 -19.25 6.77
CA ASP A 105 8.31 -19.85 7.01
C ASP A 105 9.49 -18.88 6.80
N SER A 106 9.19 -17.60 6.54
CA SER A 106 10.18 -16.54 6.38
C SER A 106 10.45 -15.89 7.72
N ALA A 107 11.73 -15.75 8.11
CA ALA A 107 12.13 -15.03 9.33
C ALA A 107 11.58 -13.59 9.45
N LEU A 108 11.18 -13.01 8.31
CA LEU A 108 10.34 -11.84 8.26
C LEU A 108 9.20 -12.14 7.30
N GLU A 109 7.99 -12.30 7.84
CA GLU A 109 6.80 -12.40 7.04
C GLU A 109 6.49 -11.04 6.42
N ARG A 110 6.20 -10.99 5.12
CA ARG A 110 5.91 -9.75 4.42
C ARG A 110 5.15 -9.99 3.14
N PHE A 111 4.37 -8.99 2.77
CA PHE A 111 3.77 -8.94 1.46
C PHE A 111 3.93 -7.57 0.80
N SER A 112 3.83 -7.55 -0.52
CA SER A 112 3.53 -6.33 -1.26
C SER A 112 2.50 -6.61 -2.34
N ILE A 113 1.47 -5.78 -2.40
CA ILE A 113 0.48 -5.76 -3.48
C ILE A 113 0.75 -4.52 -4.31
N THR A 114 0.97 -4.67 -5.61
CA THR A 114 1.09 -3.55 -6.54
C THR A 114 0.08 -3.65 -7.67
N SER A 115 -0.30 -2.51 -8.23
CA SER A 115 -1.17 -2.41 -9.41
C SER A 115 -0.67 -1.29 -10.31
N ILE A 116 -1.06 -1.35 -11.59
CA ILE A 116 -0.89 -0.22 -12.51
C ILE A 116 -1.94 0.85 -12.19
N ASP A 117 -3.16 0.40 -11.94
CA ASP A 117 -4.29 1.24 -11.56
C ASP A 117 -4.25 1.55 -10.05
N PRO A 118 -4.84 2.66 -9.59
CA PRO A 118 -4.84 3.05 -8.18
C PRO A 118 -5.48 1.98 -7.28
N ILE A 119 -4.78 1.61 -6.21
CA ILE A 119 -5.30 0.70 -5.18
C ILE A 119 -6.07 1.53 -4.15
N VAL A 120 -7.39 1.55 -4.27
CA VAL A 120 -8.29 2.38 -3.44
C VAL A 120 -9.25 1.53 -2.61
N GLY A 121 -9.91 2.16 -1.64
CA GLY A 121 -10.98 1.56 -0.83
C GLY A 121 -10.52 1.08 0.55
N ASP A 122 -11.43 0.37 1.22
CA ASP A 122 -11.26 -0.16 2.58
C ASP A 122 -10.59 -1.53 2.56
N TRP A 123 -9.26 -1.52 2.44
CA TRP A 123 -8.45 -2.73 2.55
C TRP A 123 -8.34 -3.16 4.01
N THR A 124 -8.50 -4.46 4.26
CA THR A 124 -8.27 -5.03 5.58
C THR A 124 -6.98 -5.83 5.57
N VAL A 125 -6.08 -5.55 6.53
CA VAL A 125 -4.84 -6.30 6.74
C VAL A 125 -4.83 -6.80 8.17
N THR A 126 -4.79 -8.10 8.36
CA THR A 126 -4.71 -8.74 9.68
C THR A 126 -3.66 -9.84 9.71
N LEU A 127 -3.47 -10.41 10.89
CA LEU A 127 -2.66 -11.60 11.12
C LEU A 127 -3.56 -12.75 11.57
N GLU A 128 -3.31 -13.95 11.09
CA GLU A 128 -3.96 -15.19 11.47
C GLU A 128 -2.95 -16.17 12.04
N THR A 129 -3.42 -17.23 12.67
CA THR A 129 -2.59 -18.40 13.00
C THR A 129 -3.14 -19.65 12.35
N GLU A 130 -2.40 -20.75 12.47
CA GLU A 130 -2.84 -22.07 11.99
C GLU A 130 -4.14 -22.57 12.63
N GLN A 131 -4.52 -22.06 13.81
CA GLN A 131 -5.81 -22.41 14.46
C GLN A 131 -6.96 -21.45 14.09
N GLY A 132 -6.74 -20.51 13.16
CA GLY A 132 -7.69 -19.51 12.70
C GLY A 132 -7.35 -18.08 13.13
N LEU A 133 -8.33 -17.17 13.01
CA LEU A 133 -8.23 -15.77 13.45
C LEU A 133 -8.10 -15.70 14.97
N ILE A 134 -6.93 -15.33 15.51
CA ILE A 134 -6.74 -15.20 16.96
C ILE A 134 -7.19 -13.82 17.47
N PRO A 135 -7.80 -13.72 18.67
CA PRO A 135 -8.17 -12.46 19.34
C PRO A 135 -7.02 -11.54 19.76
N GLN A 136 -5.78 -11.72 19.27
CA GLN A 136 -4.64 -10.90 19.68
C GLN A 136 -4.71 -9.51 19.04
N ALA A 137 -5.66 -8.70 19.49
CA ALA A 137 -5.78 -7.28 19.16
C ALA A 137 -4.48 -6.50 19.42
N GLN A 138 -3.56 -7.05 20.22
CA GLN A 138 -2.25 -6.46 20.46
C GLN A 138 -1.28 -6.62 19.27
N ALA A 139 -1.23 -7.77 18.62
CA ALA A 139 -0.38 -7.98 17.43
C ALA A 139 -0.81 -7.08 16.26
N ILE A 140 -2.11 -6.88 16.08
CA ILE A 140 -2.66 -5.99 15.05
C ILE A 140 -2.39 -4.50 15.37
N LYS A 141 -2.33 -4.11 16.65
CA LYS A 141 -2.04 -2.71 17.04
C LYS A 141 -0.64 -2.27 16.64
N ASP A 142 0.34 -3.16 16.78
CA ASP A 142 1.74 -2.86 16.48
C ASP A 142 2.08 -3.06 14.99
N LEU A 143 1.17 -3.71 14.23
CA LEU A 143 1.30 -3.89 12.79
C LEU A 143 1.09 -2.57 12.04
N ASN A 144 2.10 -2.19 11.26
CA ASN A 144 2.07 -1.01 10.39
C ASN A 144 1.94 -1.41 8.93
N VAL A 145 0.91 -0.87 8.27
CA VAL A 145 0.69 -0.97 6.83
C VAL A 145 1.20 0.30 6.17
N LYS A 146 2.00 0.12 5.12
CA LYS A 146 2.56 1.20 4.31
C LYS A 146 1.87 1.25 2.96
N VAL A 147 1.35 2.42 2.61
CA VAL A 147 0.77 2.72 1.31
C VAL A 147 1.70 3.67 0.57
N LYS A 148 2.22 3.24 -0.58
CA LYS A 148 3.09 4.07 -1.42
C LYS A 148 2.27 4.82 -2.46
N GLN A 149 2.51 6.12 -2.54
CA GLN A 149 1.89 7.02 -3.50
C GLN A 149 2.82 7.19 -4.73
N LYS A 150 2.25 7.11 -5.93
CA LYS A 150 2.85 7.53 -7.19
C LYS A 150 2.44 8.99 -7.41
N ILE A 151 3.41 9.89 -7.38
CA ILE A 151 3.18 11.31 -7.63
C ILE A 151 2.98 11.52 -9.14
N LEU A 152 1.89 12.19 -9.50
CA LEU A 152 1.54 12.54 -10.87
C LEU A 152 1.86 14.01 -11.22
N SER A 153 2.12 14.85 -10.21
CA SER A 153 2.36 16.28 -10.39
C SER A 153 3.56 16.56 -11.30
N GLU A 154 3.45 17.61 -12.10
CA GLU A 154 4.55 18.11 -12.93
C GLU A 154 5.73 18.58 -12.08
N MET A 155 6.96 18.35 -12.58
CA MET A 155 8.17 18.87 -11.96
C MET A 155 8.29 20.37 -12.28
N ILE A 156 8.13 21.22 -11.28
CA ILE A 156 8.37 22.66 -11.41
C ILE A 156 9.78 22.97 -10.91
N THR A 157 10.67 23.36 -11.81
CA THR A 157 12.01 23.86 -11.45
C THR A 157 11.92 25.34 -11.12
N VAL A 158 12.18 25.69 -9.86
CA VAL A 158 12.24 27.08 -9.42
C VAL A 158 13.69 27.55 -9.45
N TYR A 159 13.95 28.63 -10.19
CA TYR A 159 15.24 29.30 -10.21
C TYR A 159 15.19 30.50 -9.25
N SER A 160 16.19 30.61 -8.37
CA SER A 160 16.51 31.87 -7.70
C SER A 160 17.57 32.57 -8.55
N ASP A 161 17.31 33.82 -8.94
CA ASP A 161 18.38 34.75 -9.35
C ASP A 161 19.31 35.04 -8.16
#